data_AF-A0A6A6D7U9-F1
#
_entry.id   AF-A0A6A6D7U9-F1
#
_cell.length_a   1.000
_cell.length_b   1.000
_cell.length_c   1.000
_cell.angle_alpha   90.00
_cell.angle_beta   90.00
_cell.angle_gamma   90.00
#
_symmetry.space_group_name_H-M   'P 1'
#
loop_
_entity.id
_entity.type
_entity.pdbx_description
1 polymer ?
#
loop_
_entity_poly.entity_id
_entity_poly.type
_entity_poly.pdbx_seq_one_letter_code
_entity_poly.pdbx_strand_id
1 'polypeptide(L)'
;MGDKRSGYRLNSLAKKWDLKYSKDRKIKEDGSYVEFKRSKNAVDDSIGLFLQDSESPVPSSVVEEVTEFCQEVSLRALKSGTGMVGERQAAWLDDRDFSGPESSGRAREYNSQLTATELYRHLKVQRFDNPDMPDAERRLIYIANLDPYYMLAIAETASYSQVRVLRDAIWNHLATQALISVQIPPKGFPFFQLELHLPYLALRALPPNKDHSQKRGYRNPLRRSTDLSFLLGPARNSRDQRTYLMHEAHISFVVCGSDDSRWVAYAFEEDDRRDLCEGDYDDPIASNGALFANEPLRNPREYFLTILKVRMAQVLQEWQYVVRKLERSIGYVGLRIFSRGYV
;
A
#
# COMPACT_ATOMS: atom_id res chain seq x y z
N MET A 1 65.16 -0.39 -6.47
CA MET A 1 64.26 -1.55 -6.67
C MET A 1 62.91 -1.19 -6.07
N GLY A 2 61.93 -0.89 -6.92
CA GLY A 2 60.66 -0.28 -6.54
C GLY A 2 59.67 -1.29 -5.98
N ASP A 3 59.17 -0.97 -4.80
CA ASP A 3 58.10 -1.66 -4.08
C ASP A 3 56.76 -1.50 -4.83
N LYS A 4 56.32 -2.55 -5.53
CA LYS A 4 54.97 -2.64 -6.08
C LYS A 4 54.07 -3.36 -5.10
N ARG A 5 53.56 -2.63 -4.11
CA ARG A 5 52.34 -2.99 -3.39
C ARG A 5 51.16 -2.92 -4.37
N SER A 6 50.86 -4.05 -5.00
CA SER A 6 49.65 -4.27 -5.78
C SER A 6 48.44 -4.11 -4.85
N GLY A 7 47.69 -3.02 -5.05
CA GLY A 7 46.48 -2.73 -4.32
C GLY A 7 45.37 -3.71 -4.67
N TYR A 8 45.17 -4.71 -3.83
CA TYR A 8 43.88 -5.40 -3.74
C TYR A 8 42.90 -4.46 -3.02
N ARG A 9 42.39 -3.45 -3.74
CA ARG A 9 41.25 -2.68 -3.26
C ARG A 9 40.01 -3.58 -3.31
N LEU A 10 39.40 -3.75 -2.14
CA LEU A 10 38.08 -4.30 -1.88
C LEU A 10 37.07 -3.91 -2.99
N ASN A 11 36.78 -4.83 -3.91
CA ASN A 11 35.71 -4.69 -4.91
C ASN A 11 34.57 -5.71 -4.67
N SER A 12 34.60 -6.45 -3.55
CA SER A 12 33.65 -7.50 -3.20
C SER A 12 32.39 -7.01 -2.46
N LEU A 13 32.29 -5.71 -2.17
CA LEU A 13 31.15 -5.10 -1.46
C LEU A 13 30.24 -4.25 -2.36
N ALA A 14 30.48 -4.19 -3.66
CA ALA A 14 29.58 -3.50 -4.57
C ALA A 14 28.26 -4.29 -4.65
N LYS A 15 27.24 -3.87 -3.89
CA LYS A 15 25.85 -4.32 -4.06
C LYS A 15 25.40 -3.89 -5.45
N LYS A 16 25.57 -4.76 -6.44
CA LYS A 16 25.15 -4.52 -7.83
C LYS A 16 23.79 -5.16 -8.05
N TRP A 17 22.96 -4.49 -8.84
CA TRP A 17 21.75 -5.10 -9.38
C TRP A 17 22.17 -6.29 -10.25
N ASP A 18 21.58 -7.45 -9.99
CA ASP A 18 21.88 -8.65 -10.76
C ASP A 18 21.35 -8.47 -12.19
N LEU A 19 22.25 -8.56 -13.18
CA LEU A 19 21.92 -8.36 -14.60
C LEU A 19 20.85 -9.34 -15.11
N LYS A 20 20.59 -10.44 -14.40
CA LYS A 20 19.47 -11.33 -14.74
C LYS A 20 18.11 -10.63 -14.70
N TYR A 21 17.94 -9.61 -13.86
CA TYR A 21 16.71 -8.84 -13.75
C TYR A 21 16.53 -7.86 -14.90
N SER A 22 17.60 -7.53 -15.64
CA SER A 22 17.52 -6.63 -16.80
C SER A 22 17.29 -7.37 -18.11
N LYS A 23 17.13 -8.70 -18.07
CA LYS A 23 16.73 -9.50 -19.23
C LYS A 23 15.26 -9.86 -19.09
N ASP A 24 14.50 -9.74 -20.18
CA ASP A 24 13.17 -10.33 -20.23
C ASP A 24 13.32 -11.85 -20.18
N ARG A 25 12.88 -12.45 -19.07
CA ARG A 25 12.99 -13.89 -18.84
C ARG A 25 11.73 -14.64 -19.25
N LYS A 26 10.68 -13.94 -19.71
CA LYS A 26 9.39 -14.50 -20.15
C LYS A 26 8.86 -15.58 -19.23
N ILE A 27 8.98 -15.36 -17.92
CA ILE A 27 8.50 -16.35 -16.97
C ILE A 27 6.98 -16.38 -17.05
N LYS A 28 6.45 -17.60 -17.22
CA LYS A 28 5.01 -17.83 -17.15
C LYS A 28 4.56 -17.56 -15.72
N GLU A 29 3.57 -16.69 -15.58
CA GLU A 29 2.94 -16.46 -14.28
C GLU A 29 2.12 -17.70 -13.92
N ASP A 30 2.29 -18.19 -12.70
CA ASP A 30 1.49 -19.27 -12.17
C ASP A 30 0.06 -18.79 -11.87
N GLY A 31 -0.90 -19.71 -11.90
CA GLY A 31 -2.28 -19.42 -11.50
C GLY A 31 -2.43 -19.05 -10.02
N SER A 32 -3.66 -18.81 -9.59
CA SER A 32 -3.97 -18.48 -8.19
C SER A 32 -3.45 -19.54 -7.22
N TYR A 33 -2.66 -19.10 -6.25
CA TYR A 33 -2.15 -19.97 -5.18
C TYR A 33 -3.28 -20.64 -4.40
N VAL A 34 -4.30 -19.87 -4.02
CA VAL A 34 -5.44 -20.36 -3.24
C VAL A 34 -6.25 -21.37 -4.05
N GLU A 35 -6.47 -21.14 -5.34
CA GLU A 35 -7.17 -22.13 -6.20
C GLU A 35 -6.37 -23.42 -6.35
N PHE A 36 -5.05 -23.34 -6.49
CA PHE A 36 -4.23 -24.53 -6.47
C PHE A 36 -4.39 -25.28 -5.15
N LYS A 37 -4.32 -24.60 -4.00
CA LYS A 37 -4.49 -25.25 -2.69
C LYS A 37 -5.85 -25.95 -2.56
N ARG A 38 -6.94 -25.31 -3.01
CA ARG A 38 -8.26 -25.95 -3.09
C ARG A 38 -8.26 -27.20 -3.98
N SER A 39 -7.58 -27.15 -5.12
CA SER A 39 -7.48 -28.31 -6.02
C SER A 39 -6.75 -29.51 -5.40
N LYS A 40 -5.98 -29.27 -4.32
CA LYS A 40 -5.30 -30.30 -3.52
C LYS A 40 -6.10 -30.71 -2.28
N ASN A 41 -7.38 -30.37 -2.19
CA ASN A 41 -8.27 -30.65 -1.06
C ASN A 41 -7.79 -30.06 0.28
N ALA A 42 -7.05 -28.95 0.25
CA ALA A 42 -6.72 -28.22 1.48
C ALA A 42 -8.02 -27.70 2.12
N VAL A 43 -8.17 -27.94 3.42
CA VAL A 43 -9.35 -27.56 4.20
C VAL A 43 -9.02 -26.31 4.99
N ASP A 44 -9.38 -25.16 4.44
CA ASP A 44 -9.43 -23.88 5.16
C ASP A 44 -10.29 -22.90 4.34
N ASP A 45 -10.65 -21.76 4.93
CA ASP A 45 -11.20 -20.65 4.17
C ASP A 45 -10.14 -20.00 3.27
N SER A 46 -10.57 -19.09 2.41
CA SER A 46 -9.70 -18.38 1.49
C SER A 46 -8.49 -17.68 2.13
N ILE A 47 -8.69 -17.04 3.27
CA ILE A 47 -7.65 -16.27 3.96
C ILE A 47 -6.71 -17.23 4.68
N GLY A 48 -7.23 -18.25 5.35
CA GLY A 48 -6.43 -19.31 5.96
C GLY A 48 -5.56 -20.04 4.93
N LEU A 49 -6.13 -20.46 3.80
CA LEU A 49 -5.38 -21.03 2.68
C LEU A 49 -4.30 -20.07 2.18
N PHE A 50 -4.62 -18.78 2.07
CA PHE A 50 -3.68 -17.75 1.65
C PHE A 50 -2.57 -17.53 2.68
N LEU A 51 -2.80 -17.63 3.99
CA LEU A 51 -1.83 -17.33 5.04
C LEU A 51 -0.96 -18.53 5.45
N GLN A 52 -1.44 -19.75 5.26
CA GLN A 52 -0.68 -20.96 5.59
C GLN A 52 0.61 -21.06 4.76
N ASP A 53 1.75 -20.87 5.42
CA ASP A 53 3.06 -21.30 4.90
C ASP A 53 3.30 -22.76 5.31
N SER A 54 3.90 -23.52 4.41
CA SER A 54 4.10 -24.97 4.57
C SER A 54 4.74 -25.36 5.90
N GLU A 55 4.06 -26.26 6.62
CA GLU A 55 4.60 -27.21 7.63
C GLU A 55 5.24 -26.67 8.91
N SER A 56 5.14 -25.38 9.25
CA SER A 56 5.54 -24.95 10.60
C SER A 56 4.51 -25.42 11.64
N PRO A 57 4.90 -26.21 12.66
CA PRO A 57 3.99 -26.55 13.76
C PRO A 57 3.79 -25.39 14.74
N VAL A 58 4.53 -24.29 14.59
CA VAL A 58 4.45 -23.12 15.47
C VAL A 58 3.39 -22.16 14.96
N PRO A 59 2.36 -21.83 15.77
CA PRO A 59 1.39 -20.78 15.46
C PRO A 59 2.11 -19.45 15.21
N SER A 60 1.70 -18.76 14.15
CA SER A 60 2.27 -17.48 13.77
C SER A 60 1.32 -16.37 14.20
N SER A 61 1.77 -15.47 15.08
CA SER A 61 0.97 -14.31 15.51
C SER A 61 0.54 -13.44 14.31
N VAL A 62 1.35 -13.40 13.26
CA VAL A 62 1.02 -12.77 11.97
C VAL A 62 -0.25 -13.36 11.36
N VAL A 63 -0.36 -14.70 11.36
CA VAL A 63 -1.51 -15.39 10.79
C VAL A 63 -2.75 -15.19 11.65
N GLU A 64 -2.60 -15.21 12.97
CA GLU A 64 -3.69 -14.97 13.92
C GLU A 64 -4.28 -13.57 13.75
N GLU A 65 -3.45 -12.52 13.74
CA GLU A 65 -3.89 -11.13 13.59
C GLU A 65 -4.63 -10.88 12.27
N VAL A 66 -4.11 -11.40 11.14
CA VAL A 66 -4.74 -11.21 9.82
C VAL A 66 -6.03 -12.02 9.71
N THR A 67 -6.05 -13.25 10.25
CA THR A 67 -7.26 -14.11 10.26
C THR A 67 -8.36 -13.47 11.10
N GLU A 68 -8.04 -12.99 12.31
CA GLU A 68 -8.99 -12.31 13.17
C GLU A 68 -9.58 -11.07 12.48
N PHE A 69 -8.72 -10.27 11.82
CA PHE A 69 -9.17 -9.11 11.05
C PHE A 69 -10.13 -9.49 9.90
N CYS A 70 -9.98 -10.69 9.32
CA CYS A 70 -10.77 -11.15 8.18
C CYS A 70 -11.92 -12.11 8.53
N GLN A 71 -12.21 -12.37 9.80
CA GLN A 71 -13.12 -13.44 10.21
C GLN A 71 -14.56 -13.36 9.63
N GLU A 72 -15.02 -12.18 9.24
CA GLU A 72 -16.39 -11.97 8.75
C GLU A 72 -16.53 -12.00 7.22
N VAL A 73 -15.44 -12.15 6.47
CA VAL A 73 -15.52 -12.15 5.01
C VAL A 73 -15.83 -13.52 4.44
N SER A 74 -16.54 -13.55 3.32
CA SER A 74 -16.75 -14.77 2.56
C SER A 74 -16.55 -14.55 1.08
N LEU A 75 -15.94 -15.54 0.42
CA LEU A 75 -15.77 -15.53 -1.03
C LEU A 75 -17.11 -15.47 -1.78
N ARG A 76 -18.17 -16.04 -1.19
CA ARG A 76 -19.52 -15.96 -1.75
C ARG A 76 -20.02 -14.51 -1.80
N ALA A 77 -19.89 -13.77 -0.70
CA ALA A 77 -20.28 -12.36 -0.64
C ALA A 77 -19.42 -11.48 -1.57
N LEU A 78 -18.11 -11.75 -1.64
CA LEU A 78 -17.21 -11.08 -2.58
C LEU A 78 -17.64 -11.28 -4.05
N LYS A 79 -18.03 -12.50 -4.42
CA LYS A 79 -18.46 -12.80 -5.79
C LYS A 79 -19.82 -12.17 -6.12
N SER A 80 -20.76 -12.18 -5.17
CA SER A 80 -22.10 -11.60 -5.36
C SER A 80 -22.07 -10.08 -5.41
N GLY A 81 -21.09 -9.43 -4.77
CA GLY A 81 -20.98 -7.97 -4.73
C GLY A 81 -22.18 -7.31 -4.04
N THR A 82 -22.74 -7.96 -3.02
CA THR A 82 -23.93 -7.50 -2.31
C THR A 82 -23.57 -6.68 -1.07
N GLY A 83 -24.33 -5.62 -0.79
CA GLY A 83 -24.09 -4.73 0.35
C GLY A 83 -22.82 -3.90 0.18
N MET A 84 -22.13 -3.59 1.30
CA MET A 84 -20.96 -2.71 1.29
C MET A 84 -19.82 -3.19 0.35
N VAL A 85 -19.73 -4.49 0.08
CA VAL A 85 -18.73 -5.10 -0.81
C VAL A 85 -18.87 -4.66 -2.28
N GLY A 86 -20.11 -4.34 -2.69
CA GLY A 86 -20.42 -3.83 -4.03
C GLY A 86 -20.59 -2.31 -4.09
N GLU A 87 -20.53 -1.62 -2.95
CA GLU A 87 -20.74 -0.16 -2.87
C GLU A 87 -19.44 0.60 -2.60
N ARG A 88 -18.55 0.04 -1.77
CA ARG A 88 -17.31 0.71 -1.38
C ARG A 88 -16.28 0.64 -2.50
N GLN A 89 -16.09 1.77 -3.18
CA GLN A 89 -15.03 1.97 -4.18
C GLN A 89 -13.79 2.57 -3.51
N ALA A 90 -12.70 1.81 -3.47
CA ALA A 90 -11.47 2.20 -2.78
C ALA A 90 -10.20 1.62 -3.40
N ALA A 91 -10.31 0.88 -4.51
CA ALA A 91 -9.15 0.37 -5.23
C ALA A 91 -8.98 1.01 -6.60
N TRP A 92 -7.74 1.05 -7.05
CA TRP A 92 -7.33 1.43 -8.40
C TRP A 92 -6.44 0.33 -8.97
N LEU A 93 -6.64 0.03 -10.24
CA LEU A 93 -5.85 -0.92 -11.00
C LEU A 93 -5.35 -0.23 -12.26
N ASP A 94 -4.05 -0.29 -12.52
CA ASP A 94 -3.44 0.19 -13.77
C ASP A 94 -2.55 -0.91 -14.33
N ASP A 95 -2.99 -1.51 -15.43
CA ASP A 95 -2.28 -2.57 -16.14
C ASP A 95 -1.79 -2.03 -17.48
N ARG A 96 -0.49 -2.18 -17.76
CA ARG A 96 0.13 -1.66 -18.98
C ARG A 96 1.06 -2.64 -19.65
N ASP A 97 1.02 -2.59 -20.97
CA ASP A 97 1.91 -3.28 -21.92
C ASP A 97 2.87 -2.27 -22.57
N PHE A 98 4.17 -2.56 -22.56
CA PHE A 98 5.19 -1.73 -23.20
C PHE A 98 5.81 -2.35 -24.45
N SER A 99 5.25 -3.45 -24.96
CA SER A 99 5.72 -4.11 -26.19
C SER A 99 5.42 -3.30 -27.47
N GLY A 100 4.55 -2.29 -27.39
CA GLY A 100 4.13 -1.45 -28.51
C GLY A 100 5.02 -0.23 -28.78
N PRO A 101 4.81 0.48 -29.90
CA PRO A 101 5.56 1.69 -30.26
C PRO A 101 5.22 2.90 -29.37
N GLU A 102 4.12 2.83 -28.61
CA GLU A 102 3.66 3.92 -27.75
C GLU A 102 4.52 4.05 -26.50
N SER A 103 5.03 5.26 -26.25
CA SER A 103 5.83 5.56 -25.05
C SER A 103 5.03 5.37 -23.75
N SER A 104 3.72 5.66 -23.78
CA SER A 104 2.78 5.50 -22.67
C SER A 104 2.41 4.06 -22.34
N GLY A 105 2.69 3.12 -23.26
CA GLY A 105 2.21 1.74 -23.20
C GLY A 105 0.70 1.63 -23.47
N ARG A 106 0.26 0.43 -23.87
CA ARG A 106 -1.17 0.12 -24.04
C ARG A 106 -1.76 -0.23 -22.68
N ALA A 107 -2.73 0.54 -22.22
CA ALA A 107 -3.39 0.31 -20.95
C ALA A 107 -4.61 -0.60 -21.12
N ARG A 108 -4.91 -1.42 -20.10
CA ARG A 108 -6.25 -2.01 -19.96
C ARG A 108 -7.20 -0.97 -19.39
N GLU A 109 -8.42 -0.94 -19.92
CA GLU A 109 -9.44 0.01 -19.47
C GLU A 109 -10.18 -0.52 -18.23
N TYR A 110 -10.25 0.33 -17.21
CA TYR A 110 -10.94 0.07 -15.95
C TYR A 110 -11.73 1.30 -15.52
N ASN A 111 -12.74 1.11 -14.67
CA ASN A 111 -13.37 2.23 -13.98
C ASN A 111 -12.33 2.92 -13.08
N SER A 112 -12.45 4.24 -12.94
CA SER A 112 -11.51 5.05 -12.15
C SER A 112 -11.42 4.59 -10.69
N GLN A 113 -12.46 3.98 -10.13
CA GLN A 113 -12.43 3.37 -8.80
C GLN A 113 -13.18 2.05 -8.80
N LEU A 114 -12.55 1.05 -8.18
CA LEU A 114 -13.02 -0.32 -8.13
C LEU A 114 -13.49 -0.65 -6.72
N THR A 115 -14.61 -1.37 -6.66
CA THR A 115 -15.02 -2.15 -5.49
C THR A 115 -14.13 -3.37 -5.32
N ALA A 116 -14.16 -4.01 -4.15
CA ALA A 116 -13.44 -5.28 -3.93
C ALA A 116 -13.88 -6.36 -4.93
N THR A 117 -15.17 -6.36 -5.28
CA THR A 117 -15.77 -7.28 -6.25
C THR A 117 -15.21 -7.07 -7.66
N GLU A 118 -15.16 -5.82 -8.12
CA GLU A 118 -14.60 -5.46 -9.43
C GLU A 118 -13.11 -5.74 -9.49
N LEU A 119 -12.35 -5.37 -8.45
CA LEU A 119 -10.93 -5.68 -8.34
C LEU A 119 -10.70 -7.19 -8.45
N TYR A 120 -11.45 -8.01 -7.71
CA TYR A 120 -11.38 -9.47 -7.79
C TYR A 120 -11.63 -9.98 -9.22
N ARG A 121 -12.66 -9.47 -9.90
CA ARG A 121 -13.01 -9.87 -11.28
C ARG A 121 -11.91 -9.49 -12.27
N HIS A 122 -11.37 -8.28 -12.17
CA HIS A 122 -10.29 -7.83 -13.06
C HIS A 122 -8.98 -8.57 -12.80
N LEU A 123 -8.64 -8.86 -11.54
CA LEU A 123 -7.44 -9.64 -11.22
C LEU A 123 -7.54 -11.12 -11.60
N LYS A 124 -8.76 -11.66 -11.76
CA LYS A 124 -8.99 -13.01 -12.32
C LYS A 124 -8.74 -13.10 -13.83
N VAL A 125 -8.77 -11.98 -14.53
CA VAL A 125 -8.44 -11.95 -15.96
C VAL A 125 -6.96 -12.28 -16.14
N GLN A 126 -6.67 -13.14 -17.13
CA GLN A 126 -5.32 -13.55 -17.46
C GLN A 126 -4.41 -12.33 -17.70
N ARG A 127 -3.28 -12.29 -16.98
CA ARG A 127 -2.35 -11.15 -16.99
C ARG A 127 -1.54 -11.05 -18.28
N PHE A 128 -1.16 -12.19 -18.84
CA PHE A 128 -0.32 -12.31 -20.04
C PHE A 128 -0.95 -13.23 -21.07
N ASP A 129 -0.65 -13.02 -22.34
CA ASP A 129 -1.12 -13.85 -23.46
C ASP A 129 -2.66 -13.91 -23.55
N ASN A 130 -3.34 -12.84 -23.12
CA ASN A 130 -4.80 -12.73 -23.29
C ASN A 130 -5.09 -12.33 -24.75
N PRO A 131 -5.99 -13.03 -25.47
CA PRO A 131 -6.26 -12.71 -26.87
C PRO A 131 -6.98 -11.37 -27.08
N ASP A 132 -7.71 -10.90 -26.07
CA ASP A 132 -8.62 -9.76 -26.16
C ASP A 132 -8.07 -8.50 -25.46
N MET A 133 -7.01 -8.63 -24.66
CA MET A 133 -6.48 -7.55 -23.83
C MET A 133 -4.94 -7.46 -23.90
N PRO A 134 -4.37 -6.24 -23.82
CA PRO A 134 -2.92 -6.06 -23.70
C PRO A 134 -2.33 -6.82 -22.51
N ASP A 135 -1.05 -7.18 -22.59
CA ASP A 135 -0.33 -7.79 -21.47
C ASP A 135 -0.17 -6.79 -20.32
N ALA A 136 -0.33 -7.26 -19.08
CA ALA A 136 -0.12 -6.43 -17.89
C ALA A 136 1.33 -6.57 -17.38
N GLU A 137 2.30 -6.17 -18.20
CA GLU A 137 3.73 -6.17 -17.87
C GLU A 137 4.01 -5.39 -16.58
N ARG A 138 3.45 -4.18 -16.50
CA ARG A 138 3.39 -3.38 -15.28
C ARG A 138 1.96 -3.41 -14.74
N ARG A 139 1.80 -3.80 -13.48
CA ARG A 139 0.52 -3.77 -12.75
C ARG A 139 0.66 -2.91 -11.50
N LEU A 140 -0.15 -1.87 -11.36
CA LEU A 140 -0.28 -1.12 -10.11
C LEU A 140 -1.61 -1.44 -9.45
N ILE A 141 -1.57 -1.78 -8.16
CA ILE A 141 -2.76 -1.99 -7.33
C ILE A 141 -2.64 -1.05 -6.16
N TYR A 142 -3.53 -0.07 -6.10
CA TYR A 142 -3.64 0.83 -4.96
C TYR A 142 -4.95 0.56 -4.23
N ILE A 143 -4.94 0.55 -2.90
CA ILE A 143 -6.14 0.36 -2.07
C ILE A 143 -6.13 1.37 -0.92
N ALA A 144 -7.12 2.26 -0.88
CA ALA A 144 -7.34 3.17 0.24
C ALA A 144 -8.04 2.43 1.39
N ASN A 145 -7.60 2.66 2.63
CA ASN A 145 -8.11 2.08 3.86
C ASN A 145 -8.40 0.58 3.67
N LEU A 146 -7.33 -0.21 3.59
CA LEU A 146 -7.37 -1.64 3.26
C LEU A 146 -8.32 -2.38 4.22
N ASP A 147 -9.33 -3.03 3.66
CA ASP A 147 -10.35 -3.76 4.42
C ASP A 147 -10.30 -5.27 4.13
N PRO A 148 -11.01 -6.09 4.93
CA PRO A 148 -11.02 -7.53 4.76
C PRO A 148 -11.44 -8.04 3.37
N TYR A 149 -12.37 -7.35 2.68
CA TYR A 149 -12.83 -7.78 1.36
C TYR A 149 -11.82 -7.47 0.26
N TYR A 150 -11.12 -6.35 0.36
CA TYR A 150 -9.98 -6.06 -0.51
C TYR A 150 -8.82 -7.03 -0.27
N MET A 151 -8.52 -7.36 0.99
CA MET A 151 -7.53 -8.40 1.33
C MET A 151 -7.93 -9.75 0.72
N LEU A 152 -9.19 -10.14 0.83
CA LEU A 152 -9.71 -11.36 0.22
C LEU A 152 -9.58 -11.34 -1.31
N ALA A 153 -9.88 -10.21 -1.96
CA ALA A 153 -9.76 -10.08 -3.42
C ALA A 153 -8.33 -10.31 -3.91
N ILE A 154 -7.33 -9.69 -3.27
CA ILE A 154 -5.91 -9.88 -3.64
C ILE A 154 -5.37 -11.25 -3.21
N ALA A 155 -5.83 -11.80 -2.08
CA ALA A 155 -5.46 -13.14 -1.63
C ALA A 155 -5.93 -14.23 -2.60
N GLU A 156 -7.17 -14.12 -3.09
CA GLU A 156 -7.76 -15.07 -4.06
C GLU A 156 -7.07 -15.08 -5.43
N THR A 157 -6.39 -14.00 -5.78
CA THR A 157 -5.87 -13.76 -7.12
C THR A 157 -4.34 -13.72 -7.18
N ALA A 158 -3.67 -13.78 -6.02
CA ALA A 158 -2.23 -13.83 -5.92
C ALA A 158 -1.63 -15.06 -6.62
N SER A 159 -0.63 -14.83 -7.47
CA SER A 159 0.22 -15.90 -8.00
C SER A 159 1.18 -16.39 -6.92
N TYR A 160 1.70 -17.61 -7.08
CA TYR A 160 2.69 -18.22 -6.17
C TYR A 160 3.84 -17.28 -5.80
N SER A 161 4.39 -16.58 -6.80
CA SER A 161 5.50 -15.66 -6.62
C SER A 161 5.18 -14.43 -5.77
N GLN A 162 3.89 -14.02 -5.73
CA GLN A 162 3.43 -12.82 -5.04
C GLN A 162 2.95 -13.12 -3.61
N VAL A 163 2.60 -14.36 -3.28
CA VAL A 163 2.00 -14.72 -1.97
C VAL A 163 2.82 -14.22 -0.79
N ARG A 164 4.12 -14.54 -0.75
CA ARG A 164 4.99 -14.09 0.35
C ARG A 164 5.02 -12.57 0.47
N VAL A 165 5.20 -11.89 -0.67
CA VAL A 165 5.26 -10.42 -0.72
C VAL A 165 3.96 -9.79 -0.21
N LEU A 166 2.81 -10.34 -0.62
CA LEU A 166 1.50 -9.85 -0.21
C LEU A 166 1.21 -10.12 1.27
N ARG A 167 1.58 -11.29 1.80
CA ARG A 167 1.46 -11.59 3.23
C ARG A 167 2.25 -10.58 4.06
N ASP A 168 3.53 -10.37 3.70
CA ASP A 168 4.40 -9.42 4.37
C ASP A 168 3.82 -8.00 4.28
N ALA A 169 3.31 -7.60 3.11
CA ALA A 169 2.75 -6.27 2.89
C ALA A 169 1.47 -6.03 3.71
N ILE A 170 0.55 -7.01 3.74
CA ILE A 170 -0.71 -6.95 4.51
C ILE A 170 -0.39 -6.87 6.00
N TRP A 171 0.47 -7.75 6.49
CA TRP A 171 0.84 -7.75 7.90
C TRP A 171 1.53 -6.45 8.29
N ASN A 172 2.56 -6.02 7.55
CA ASN A 172 3.28 -4.80 7.88
C ASN A 172 2.31 -3.62 7.93
N HIS A 173 1.35 -3.58 6.98
CA HIS A 173 0.31 -2.56 6.97
C HIS A 173 -0.56 -2.59 8.23
N LEU A 174 -1.14 -3.74 8.57
CA LEU A 174 -2.01 -3.90 9.75
C LEU A 174 -1.27 -3.59 11.05
N ALA A 175 -0.05 -4.11 11.21
CA ALA A 175 0.79 -3.95 12.38
C ALA A 175 1.53 -2.60 12.44
N THR A 176 1.30 -1.70 11.48
CA THR A 176 1.88 -0.34 11.45
C THR A 176 3.41 -0.30 11.53
N GLN A 177 4.09 -1.27 10.94
CA GLN A 177 5.56 -1.31 10.98
C GLN A 177 6.20 -0.23 10.14
N ALA A 178 7.33 0.30 10.63
CA ALA A 178 8.23 1.13 9.84
C ALA A 178 9.31 0.25 9.20
N LEU A 179 9.37 0.21 7.87
CA LEU A 179 10.34 -0.62 7.14
C LEU A 179 10.71 0.00 5.79
N ILE A 180 12.00 0.01 5.46
CA ILE A 180 12.49 0.23 4.10
C ILE A 180 13.44 -0.91 3.78
N SER A 181 13.13 -1.68 2.75
CA SER A 181 13.84 -2.94 2.47
C SER A 181 14.01 -3.20 0.98
N VAL A 182 15.06 -3.94 0.67
CA VAL A 182 15.32 -4.54 -0.65
C VAL A 182 15.64 -6.01 -0.41
N GLN A 183 14.75 -6.89 -0.84
CA GLN A 183 14.90 -8.33 -0.74
C GLN A 183 15.17 -8.94 -2.13
N ILE A 184 16.29 -9.65 -2.23
CA ILE A 184 16.68 -10.38 -3.43
C ILE A 184 17.02 -11.82 -2.97
N PRO A 185 16.20 -12.83 -3.30
CA PRO A 185 16.46 -14.20 -2.90
C PRO A 185 17.83 -14.68 -3.43
N PRO A 186 18.72 -15.16 -2.55
CA PRO A 186 20.04 -15.65 -2.97
C PRO A 186 19.96 -17.01 -3.69
N LYS A 187 18.88 -17.76 -3.45
CA LYS A 187 18.59 -19.08 -4.05
C LYS A 187 17.09 -19.16 -4.36
N GLY A 188 16.74 -20.04 -5.30
CA GLY A 188 15.36 -20.28 -5.70
C GLY A 188 14.92 -19.41 -6.87
N PHE A 189 13.61 -19.21 -6.98
CA PHE A 189 13.01 -18.45 -8.06
C PHE A 189 13.47 -16.97 -7.99
N PRO A 190 14.13 -16.43 -9.03
CA PRO A 190 14.69 -15.09 -8.96
C PRO A 190 13.54 -14.07 -9.03
N PHE A 191 13.15 -13.52 -7.90
CA PHE A 191 12.03 -12.59 -7.78
C PHE A 191 12.45 -11.49 -6.81
N PHE A 192 12.50 -10.24 -7.26
CA PHE A 192 12.92 -9.14 -6.39
C PHE A 192 11.73 -8.55 -5.65
N GLN A 193 12.01 -7.91 -4.51
CA GLN A 193 11.02 -7.22 -3.68
C GLN A 193 11.65 -5.94 -3.11
N LEU A 194 10.97 -4.81 -3.28
CA LEU A 194 11.34 -3.49 -2.78
C LEU A 194 10.18 -2.99 -1.91
N GLU A 195 10.44 -2.60 -0.67
CA GLU A 195 9.39 -2.31 0.31
C GLU A 195 9.58 -0.97 0.99
N LEU A 196 8.46 -0.32 1.26
CA LEU A 196 8.34 0.93 1.97
C LEU A 196 7.08 0.89 2.85
N HIS A 197 7.26 0.89 4.16
CA HIS A 197 6.20 0.98 5.16
C HIS A 197 6.48 2.17 6.08
N LEU A 198 5.59 3.15 6.07
CA LEU A 198 5.78 4.46 6.69
C LEU A 198 4.59 4.80 7.60
N PRO A 199 4.63 4.45 8.89
CA PRO A 199 3.66 4.95 9.86
C PRO A 199 3.91 6.44 10.13
N TYR A 200 2.83 7.21 10.28
CA TYR A 200 2.91 8.63 10.61
C TYR A 200 1.67 9.12 11.34
N LEU A 201 1.79 10.29 11.97
CA LEU A 201 0.67 10.97 12.61
C LEU A 201 0.09 12.02 11.68
N ALA A 202 -1.22 12.00 11.54
CA ALA A 202 -1.98 12.92 10.72
C ALA A 202 -2.96 13.69 11.61
N LEU A 203 -2.86 15.02 11.58
CA LEU A 203 -3.80 15.91 12.28
C LEU A 203 -4.86 16.40 11.30
N ARG A 204 -6.14 16.29 11.67
CA ARG A 204 -7.27 16.76 10.88
C ARG A 204 -8.16 17.67 11.71
N ALA A 205 -8.67 18.72 11.09
CA ALA A 205 -9.72 19.56 11.65
C ALA A 205 -11.06 19.12 11.06
N LEU A 206 -11.99 18.70 11.91
CA LEU A 206 -13.34 18.33 11.49
C LEU A 206 -14.28 19.53 11.62
N PRO A 207 -15.21 19.71 10.67
CA PRO A 207 -16.25 20.72 10.78
C PRO A 207 -17.24 20.38 11.93
N PRO A 208 -17.87 21.39 12.56
CA PRO A 208 -18.64 21.24 13.81
C PRO A 208 -19.87 20.31 13.77
N ASN A 209 -20.27 19.81 12.59
CA ASN A 209 -21.57 19.19 12.35
C ASN A 209 -21.53 17.85 11.60
N LYS A 210 -20.35 17.22 11.49
CA LYS A 210 -20.25 15.85 11.00
C LYS A 210 -20.41 14.91 12.19
N ASP A 211 -21.63 14.41 12.36
CA ASP A 211 -21.99 13.41 13.36
C ASP A 211 -21.00 12.23 13.28
N HIS A 212 -20.27 11.99 14.37
CA HIS A 212 -19.17 11.01 14.44
C HIS A 212 -19.67 9.55 14.36
N SER A 213 -20.98 9.35 14.37
CA SER A 213 -21.64 8.05 14.51
C SER A 213 -21.81 7.26 13.20
N GLN A 214 -21.61 7.85 12.02
CA GLN A 214 -22.14 7.27 10.77
C GLN A 214 -21.18 6.82 9.66
N LYS A 215 -19.86 6.73 9.89
CA LYS A 215 -18.99 5.98 8.95
C LYS A 215 -18.07 5.00 9.68
N ARG A 216 -18.70 4.10 10.43
CA ARG A 216 -18.08 2.87 10.97
C ARG A 216 -17.93 1.80 9.87
N GLY A 217 -17.73 2.20 8.62
CA GLY A 217 -17.38 1.25 7.56
C GLY A 217 -15.95 0.79 7.77
N TYR A 218 -15.72 -0.51 7.94
CA TYR A 218 -14.44 -1.24 8.10
C TYR A 218 -13.18 -0.39 8.39
N ARG A 219 -13.24 0.56 9.34
CA ARG A 219 -12.02 1.20 9.84
C ARG A 219 -11.29 0.14 10.61
N ASN A 220 -9.99 0.01 10.35
CA ASN A 220 -9.16 -0.90 11.11
C ASN A 220 -9.33 -0.58 12.61
N PRO A 221 -9.97 -1.47 13.40
CA PRO A 221 -10.29 -1.19 14.80
C PRO A 221 -9.04 -1.01 15.67
N LEU A 222 -7.87 -1.39 15.15
CA LEU A 222 -6.60 -1.30 15.84
C LEU A 222 -6.04 0.13 15.92
N ARG A 223 -6.48 1.07 15.07
CA ARG A 223 -5.79 2.37 14.95
C ARG A 223 -6.44 3.49 15.76
N ARG A 224 -5.62 4.10 16.62
CA ARG A 224 -6.08 5.04 17.64
C ARG A 224 -6.22 6.45 17.06
N SER A 225 -7.35 7.09 17.36
CA SER A 225 -7.54 8.53 17.16
C SER A 225 -7.57 9.22 18.52
N THR A 226 -6.85 10.33 18.64
CA THR A 226 -6.78 11.15 19.85
C THR A 226 -7.39 12.52 19.57
N ASP A 227 -8.36 12.93 20.39
CA ASP A 227 -8.91 14.28 20.35
C ASP A 227 -7.95 15.28 21.00
N LEU A 228 -7.48 16.24 20.21
CA LEU A 228 -6.58 17.31 20.62
C LEU A 228 -7.26 18.68 20.68
N SER A 229 -8.60 18.72 20.63
CA SER A 229 -9.36 19.97 20.71
C SER A 229 -9.12 20.73 22.02
N PHE A 230 -8.74 20.04 23.10
CA PHE A 230 -8.38 20.69 24.36
C PHE A 230 -7.07 21.50 24.28
N LEU A 231 -6.15 21.13 23.39
CA LEU A 231 -4.89 21.84 23.16
C LEU A 231 -5.01 22.84 22.01
N LEU A 232 -5.66 22.41 20.92
CA LEU A 232 -5.67 23.13 19.64
C LEU A 232 -6.92 23.97 19.42
N GLY A 233 -7.94 23.78 20.26
CA GLY A 233 -9.20 24.52 20.20
C GLY A 233 -9.01 26.01 20.50
N PRO A 234 -9.93 26.86 20.02
CA PRO A 234 -9.79 28.28 20.22
C PRO A 234 -9.89 28.69 21.70
N ALA A 235 -9.33 29.86 22.01
CA ALA A 235 -9.70 30.58 23.22
C ALA A 235 -11.24 30.72 23.29
N ARG A 236 -11.81 30.64 24.50
CA ARG A 236 -13.26 30.62 24.84
C ARG A 236 -14.20 31.60 24.11
N ASN A 237 -13.67 32.54 23.31
CA ASN A 237 -14.42 33.61 22.64
C ASN A 237 -14.44 33.51 21.10
N SER A 238 -13.97 32.42 20.48
CA SER A 238 -14.00 32.27 19.01
C SER A 238 -15.14 31.35 18.55
N ARG A 239 -15.82 31.74 17.45
CA ARG A 239 -16.90 30.97 16.80
C ARG A 239 -16.42 29.68 16.10
N ASP A 240 -15.12 29.37 16.12
CA ASP A 240 -14.55 28.23 15.39
C ASP A 240 -14.59 26.94 16.23
N GLN A 241 -15.74 26.25 16.27
CA GLN A 241 -15.96 25.00 17.01
C GLN A 241 -15.36 23.76 16.30
N ARG A 242 -14.15 23.86 15.72
CA ARG A 242 -13.54 22.71 15.03
C ARG A 242 -13.00 21.71 16.03
N THR A 243 -13.31 20.44 15.81
CA THR A 243 -12.69 19.32 16.54
C THR A 243 -11.38 18.95 15.84
N TYR A 244 -10.29 18.88 16.59
CA TYR A 244 -9.00 18.47 16.07
C TYR A 244 -8.70 17.03 16.47
N LEU A 245 -8.66 16.13 15.49
CA LEU A 245 -8.32 14.73 15.70
C LEU A 245 -6.94 14.43 15.15
N MET A 246 -6.09 13.84 15.98
CA MET A 246 -4.84 13.23 15.55
C MET A 246 -5.05 11.73 15.39
N HIS A 247 -4.74 11.18 14.24
CA HIS A 247 -4.86 9.75 13.98
C HIS A 247 -3.55 9.16 13.47
N GLU A 248 -3.35 7.88 13.77
CA GLU A 248 -2.29 7.07 13.21
C GLU A 248 -2.65 6.69 11.77
N ALA A 249 -1.83 7.15 10.83
CA ALA A 249 -1.93 6.83 9.42
C ALA A 249 -0.74 5.96 9.00
N HIS A 250 -0.91 5.23 7.90
CA HIS A 250 0.12 4.33 7.41
C HIS A 250 0.06 4.21 5.89
N ILE A 251 1.23 4.34 5.26
CA ILE A 251 1.44 3.99 3.85
C ILE A 251 2.30 2.72 3.80
N SER A 252 1.85 1.72 3.08
CA SER A 252 2.61 0.52 2.74
C SER A 252 2.68 0.40 1.23
N PHE A 253 3.88 0.27 0.68
CA PHE A 253 4.13 0.24 -0.75
C PHE A 253 5.20 -0.80 -1.04
N VAL A 254 4.88 -1.74 -1.92
CA VAL A 254 5.76 -2.84 -2.28
C VAL A 254 5.80 -3.02 -3.78
N VAL A 255 6.99 -3.17 -4.34
CA VAL A 255 7.20 -3.50 -5.76
C VAL A 255 7.90 -4.84 -5.83
N CYS A 256 7.35 -5.77 -6.60
CA CYS A 256 7.97 -7.08 -6.81
C CYS A 256 7.83 -7.56 -8.24
N GLY A 257 8.74 -8.41 -8.69
CA GLY A 257 8.76 -8.85 -10.08
C GLY A 257 9.85 -9.86 -10.40
N SER A 258 9.70 -10.46 -11.57
CA SER A 258 10.74 -11.32 -12.12
C SER A 258 11.85 -10.50 -12.76
N ASP A 259 11.55 -9.36 -13.36
CA ASP A 259 12.53 -8.58 -14.12
C ASP A 259 12.06 -7.14 -14.29
N ASP A 260 12.90 -6.32 -14.90
CA ASP A 260 12.65 -4.90 -15.13
C ASP A 260 11.47 -4.67 -16.09
N SER A 261 11.04 -5.69 -16.86
CA SER A 261 9.86 -5.63 -17.74
C SER A 261 8.57 -6.11 -17.06
N ARG A 262 8.63 -7.11 -16.18
CA ARG A 262 7.44 -7.74 -15.58
C ARG A 262 7.43 -7.59 -14.07
N TRP A 263 6.62 -6.65 -13.59
CA TRP A 263 6.53 -6.33 -12.18
C TRP A 263 5.15 -5.85 -11.76
N VAL A 264 4.86 -5.97 -10.47
CA VAL A 264 3.63 -5.51 -9.84
C VAL A 264 3.97 -4.62 -8.65
N ALA A 265 3.17 -3.60 -8.42
CA ALA A 265 3.23 -2.80 -7.23
C ALA A 265 1.90 -2.85 -6.47
N TYR A 266 2.00 -2.99 -5.16
CA TYR A 266 0.89 -2.89 -4.22
C TYR A 266 1.09 -1.67 -3.35
N ALA A 267 0.05 -0.86 -3.18
CA ALA A 267 0.03 0.27 -2.28
C ALA A 267 -1.22 0.23 -1.41
N PHE A 268 -1.04 0.30 -0.10
CA PHE A 268 -2.08 0.39 0.90
C PHE A 268 -1.88 1.68 1.68
N GLU A 269 -2.85 2.58 1.64
CA GLU A 269 -2.75 3.87 2.31
C GLU A 269 -3.99 4.09 3.17
N GLU A 270 -3.74 4.47 4.41
CA GLU A 270 -4.77 4.97 5.30
C GLU A 270 -4.86 6.49 5.15
N ASP A 271 -5.87 6.98 4.44
CA ASP A 271 -6.15 8.41 4.38
C ASP A 271 -7.65 8.72 4.28
N ASP A 272 -8.10 9.56 5.19
CA ASP A 272 -9.43 10.15 5.21
C ASP A 272 -9.55 11.40 4.32
N ARG A 273 -8.45 11.88 3.71
CA ARG A 273 -8.43 13.14 2.95
C ARG A 273 -8.95 13.07 1.54
N ARG A 274 -9.04 11.89 0.92
CA ARG A 274 -9.38 11.83 -0.50
C ARG A 274 -10.89 11.92 -0.67
N ASP A 275 -11.40 13.14 -0.67
CA ASP A 275 -12.38 13.53 -1.68
C ASP A 275 -11.62 13.42 -3.00
N LEU A 276 -11.98 12.39 -3.76
CA LEU A 276 -11.14 11.76 -4.77
C LEU A 276 -10.97 12.74 -5.94
N CYS A 277 -9.72 13.03 -6.32
CA CYS A 277 -9.46 13.77 -7.54
C CYS A 277 -10.12 12.99 -8.71
N GLU A 278 -11.13 13.58 -9.35
CA GLU A 278 -11.78 13.07 -10.57
C GLU A 278 -10.86 13.12 -11.81
N GLY A 279 -9.54 13.23 -11.61
CA GLY A 279 -8.57 13.33 -12.70
C GLY A 279 -7.98 11.98 -13.05
N ASP A 280 -8.38 11.42 -14.19
CA ASP A 280 -7.81 10.20 -14.82
C ASP A 280 -6.31 10.34 -15.22
N TYR A 281 -5.64 11.42 -14.81
CA TYR A 281 -4.29 11.75 -15.28
C TYR A 281 -3.19 11.43 -14.27
N ASP A 282 -3.49 11.19 -12.99
CA ASP A 282 -2.48 11.01 -11.95
C ASP A 282 -2.13 9.54 -11.72
N ASP A 283 -0.85 9.26 -11.44
CA ASP A 283 -0.43 7.94 -10.96
C ASP A 283 -1.11 7.62 -9.61
N PRO A 284 -1.83 6.49 -9.50
CA PRO A 284 -2.67 6.21 -8.34
C PRO A 284 -1.85 6.03 -7.05
N ILE A 285 -0.59 5.60 -7.14
CA ILE A 285 0.29 5.39 -5.99
C ILE A 285 1.05 6.66 -5.64
N ALA A 286 1.37 7.53 -6.58
CA ALA A 286 1.99 8.82 -6.27
C ALA A 286 0.98 9.78 -5.63
N SER A 287 -0.23 9.87 -6.21
CA SER A 287 -1.37 10.65 -5.71
C SER A 287 -1.03 12.10 -5.30
N ASN A 288 -0.10 12.75 -6.00
CA ASN A 288 0.36 14.10 -5.67
C ASN A 288 0.47 15.02 -6.90
N GLY A 289 -0.05 14.59 -8.07
CA GLY A 289 0.08 15.30 -9.35
C GLY A 289 1.50 15.42 -9.89
N ALA A 290 2.51 14.80 -9.27
CA ALA A 290 3.90 14.86 -9.73
C ALA A 290 4.26 13.74 -10.72
N LEU A 291 3.43 12.69 -10.78
CA LEU A 291 3.55 11.61 -11.74
C LEU A 291 2.22 11.45 -12.46
N PHE A 292 2.26 11.52 -13.78
CA PHE A 292 1.10 11.31 -14.60
C PHE A 292 0.98 9.84 -15.00
N ALA A 293 -0.22 9.28 -14.92
CA ALA A 293 -0.50 7.91 -15.32
C ALA A 293 -0.13 7.67 -16.79
N ASN A 294 -0.38 8.64 -17.67
CA ASN A 294 -0.07 8.54 -19.10
C ASN A 294 1.44 8.63 -19.45
N GLU A 295 2.30 8.98 -18.49
CA GLU A 295 3.76 9.00 -18.63
C GLU A 295 4.41 8.01 -17.65
N PRO A 296 4.12 6.69 -17.76
CA PRO A 296 4.49 5.72 -16.74
C PRO A 296 6.00 5.45 -16.72
N LEU A 297 6.57 5.43 -15.51
CA LEU A 297 7.91 4.91 -15.31
C LEU A 297 7.91 3.39 -15.49
N ARG A 298 8.73 2.91 -16.41
CA ARG A 298 8.84 1.49 -16.77
C ARG A 298 9.75 0.72 -15.81
N ASN A 299 10.85 1.33 -15.39
CA ASN A 299 11.83 0.67 -14.55
C ASN A 299 11.31 0.57 -13.10
N PRO A 300 11.22 -0.63 -12.50
CA PRO A 300 10.66 -0.80 -11.16
C PRO A 300 11.48 -0.09 -10.07
N ARG A 301 12.80 0.04 -10.25
CA ARG A 301 13.67 0.73 -9.28
C ARG A 301 13.49 2.24 -9.35
N GLU A 302 13.43 2.80 -10.56
CA GLU A 302 13.15 4.23 -10.75
C GLU A 302 11.76 4.59 -10.22
N TYR A 303 10.77 3.74 -10.51
CA TYR A 303 9.42 3.89 -9.96
C TYR A 303 9.44 3.86 -8.42
N PHE A 304 10.06 2.83 -7.83
CA PHE A 304 10.15 2.69 -6.37
C PHE A 304 10.81 3.90 -5.70
N LEU A 305 11.97 4.35 -6.21
CA LEU A 305 12.69 5.50 -5.66
C LEU A 305 11.90 6.80 -5.81
N THR A 306 11.12 6.94 -6.90
CA THR A 306 10.27 8.10 -7.12
C THR A 306 9.12 8.13 -6.14
N ILE A 307 8.40 7.01 -5.95
CA ILE A 307 7.34 6.89 -4.95
C ILE A 307 7.89 7.10 -3.54
N LEU A 308 9.07 6.55 -3.21
CA LEU A 308 9.74 6.78 -1.93
C LEU A 308 9.96 8.27 -1.68
N LYS A 309 10.52 9.00 -2.65
CA LYS A 309 10.73 10.45 -2.55
C LYS A 309 9.41 11.19 -2.31
N VAL A 310 8.37 10.86 -3.09
CA VAL A 310 7.04 11.49 -3.00
C VAL A 310 6.41 11.25 -1.63
N ARG A 311 6.33 9.99 -1.19
CA ARG A 311 5.66 9.61 0.06
C ARG A 311 6.42 10.06 1.29
N MET A 312 7.76 10.06 1.27
CA MET A 312 8.55 10.66 2.35
C MET A 312 8.31 12.17 2.48
N ALA A 313 8.16 12.89 1.36
CA ALA A 313 7.85 14.32 1.40
C ALA A 313 6.45 14.58 1.99
N GLN A 314 5.45 13.77 1.62
CA GLN A 314 4.11 13.81 2.21
C GLN A 314 4.16 13.59 3.74
N VAL A 315 4.84 12.53 4.20
CA VAL A 315 4.97 12.23 5.62
C VAL A 315 5.69 13.37 6.38
N LEU A 316 6.73 13.94 5.77
CA LEU A 316 7.42 15.10 6.36
C LEU A 316 6.49 16.30 6.50
N GLN A 317 5.63 16.57 5.52
CA GLN A 317 4.65 17.67 5.60
C GLN A 317 3.61 17.44 6.71
N GLU A 318 3.08 16.21 6.83
CA GLU A 318 2.16 15.84 7.92
C GLU A 318 2.81 16.04 9.28
N TRP A 319 4.03 15.54 9.45
CA TRP A 319 4.79 15.70 10.67
C TRP A 319 5.03 17.18 11.02
N GLN A 320 5.51 17.97 10.06
CA GLN A 320 5.72 19.40 10.25
C GLN A 320 4.43 20.14 10.62
N TYR A 321 3.29 19.74 10.04
CA TYR A 321 2.00 20.32 10.36
C TYR A 321 1.58 20.03 11.81
N VAL A 322 1.70 18.77 12.24
CA VAL A 322 1.41 18.34 13.62
C VAL A 322 2.29 19.12 14.61
N VAL A 323 3.61 19.10 14.41
CA VAL A 323 4.57 19.77 15.30
C VAL A 323 4.28 21.27 15.40
N ARG A 324 4.13 21.97 14.26
CA ARG A 324 3.85 23.42 14.26
C ARG A 324 2.54 23.78 14.96
N LYS A 325 1.51 22.94 14.84
CA LYS A 325 0.23 23.16 15.52
C LYS A 325 0.38 23.00 17.04
N LEU A 326 1.07 21.95 17.47
CA LEU A 326 1.35 21.69 18.88
C LEU A 326 2.23 22.78 19.50
N GLU A 327 3.35 23.14 18.88
CA GLU A 327 4.27 24.18 19.36
C GLU A 327 3.56 25.52 19.54
N ARG A 328 2.73 25.94 18.57
CA ARG A 328 1.95 27.17 18.70
C ARG A 328 1.02 27.10 19.90
N SER A 329 0.28 26.00 20.08
CA SER A 329 -0.65 25.86 21.20
C SER A 329 0.06 25.89 22.56
N ILE A 330 1.17 25.17 22.71
CA ILE A 330 1.94 25.11 23.95
C ILE A 330 2.60 26.47 24.25
N GLY A 331 3.16 27.14 23.23
CA GLY A 331 3.71 28.49 23.38
C GLY A 331 2.66 29.51 23.87
N TYR A 332 1.43 29.44 23.37
CA TYR A 332 0.31 30.25 23.87
C TYR A 332 -0.11 29.88 25.30
N VAL A 333 -0.06 28.61 25.67
CA VAL A 333 -0.39 28.14 27.03
C VAL A 333 0.68 28.59 28.04
N GLY A 334 1.97 28.52 27.69
CA GLY A 334 3.06 29.03 28.53
C GLY A 334 2.89 30.52 28.85
N LEU A 335 2.63 31.35 27.84
CA LEU A 335 2.34 32.78 28.02
C LEU A 335 1.08 33.06 28.87
N ARG A 336 0.06 32.19 28.82
CA ARG A 336 -1.16 32.30 29.64
C ARG A 336 -0.98 31.89 31.10
N ILE A 337 -0.10 30.95 31.38
CA ILE A 337 0.22 30.54 32.76
C ILE A 337 1.02 31.65 33.45
N PHE A 338 1.99 32.26 32.75
CA PHE A 338 2.78 33.36 33.31
C PHE A 338 2.00 34.69 33.47
N SER A 339 0.95 34.92 32.70
CA SER A 339 0.10 36.13 32.81
C SER A 339 -1.02 36.01 33.86
N ARG A 340 -1.21 34.84 34.48
CA ARG A 340 -2.16 34.64 35.60
C ARG A 340 -1.49 34.56 36.98
N GLY A 341 -0.17 34.73 37.06
CA GLY A 341 0.61 34.69 38.30
C GLY A 341 0.90 36.05 38.95
N TYR A 342 0.37 37.14 38.41
CA TYR A 342 0.50 38.48 38.99
C TYR A 342 -0.87 39.13 39.12
N VAL A 343 -1.55 38.88 40.25
CA VAL A 343 -2.57 39.76 40.81
C VAL A 343 -2.26 39.93 42.28
#